data_AF-A0A417Z3Q4-F1
#
_entry.id   AF-A0A417Z3Q4-F1
#
_cell.length_a   1.000
_cell.length_b   1.000
_cell.length_c   1.000
_cell.angle_alpha   90.00
_cell.angle_beta   90.00
_cell.angle_gamma   90.00
#
_symmetry.space_group_name_H-M   'P 1'
#
loop_
_entity.id
_entity.type
_entity.pdbx_description
1 polymer ?
#
loop_
_entity_poly.entity_id
_entity_poly.type
_entity_poly.pdbx_seq_one_letter_code
_entity_poly.pdbx_strand_id
1 'polypeptide(L)'
;MDSSNHWYGHAHVLAEYCGLDAEHPPRINGVIQHGWTFVHGFGYGHNPPGGFAKYVWGDVNRRRGQAIGWRDYVTIGAPFLYLDRLRPRAEDAPEPEGTIWFPFHGTVDWESVHGDHDRLIREIQEVEDGPVTMCLYYVEYEQDEIRERYEEAGFRVITLGQRGTFYQGGTTNFLERQLDELRKHKRVASNRLSTAMFYGIASGLDPAVYGDPMDIPGIKQGFDGTHLLEKTFPELHGVHLDLEQARAVCDEELGRDYLMSPTELGLALGWADEMELLR
;
A
#
# COMPACT_ATOMS: atom_id res chain seq x y z
N MET A 1 20.92 4.78 -8.09
CA MET A 1 19.57 4.15 -7.99
C MET A 1 18.91 4.76 -6.78
N ASP A 2 17.61 5.02 -6.83
CA ASP A 2 16.89 5.45 -5.64
C ASP A 2 16.64 4.24 -4.74
N SER A 3 17.12 4.28 -3.49
CA SER A 3 17.01 3.14 -2.57
C SER A 3 15.57 2.82 -2.21
N SER A 4 14.68 3.79 -2.33
CA SER A 4 13.26 3.60 -2.05
C SER A 4 12.59 2.62 -3.02
N ASN A 5 13.16 2.38 -4.21
CA ASN A 5 12.64 1.38 -5.16
C ASN A 5 12.61 -0.04 -4.57
N HIS A 6 13.37 -0.32 -3.50
CA HIS A 6 13.34 -1.60 -2.80
C HIS A 6 12.35 -1.64 -1.63
N TRP A 7 11.78 -0.50 -1.24
CA TRP A 7 10.79 -0.47 -0.17
C TRP A 7 9.61 -1.38 -0.49
N TYR A 8 9.20 -2.14 0.53
CA TYR A 8 8.12 -3.12 0.46
C TYR A 8 8.34 -4.26 -0.56
N GLY A 9 9.52 -4.37 -1.17
CA GLY A 9 9.81 -5.39 -2.18
C GLY A 9 9.47 -4.98 -3.63
N HIS A 10 9.22 -3.70 -3.91
CA HIS A 10 8.77 -3.26 -5.24
C HIS A 10 9.71 -3.70 -6.37
N ALA A 11 11.01 -3.38 -6.28
CA ALA A 11 11.99 -3.80 -7.29
C ALA A 11 12.07 -5.33 -7.45
N HIS A 12 11.91 -6.07 -6.37
CA HIS A 12 11.99 -7.54 -6.33
C HIS A 12 10.81 -8.16 -7.10
N VAL A 13 9.59 -7.69 -6.82
CA VAL A 13 8.37 -8.14 -7.52
C VAL A 13 8.44 -7.85 -9.02
N LEU A 14 8.87 -6.63 -9.40
CA LEU A 14 8.93 -6.25 -10.81
C LEU A 14 10.02 -7.03 -11.56
N ALA A 15 11.16 -7.29 -10.92
CA ALA A 15 12.22 -8.12 -11.50
C ALA A 15 11.73 -9.56 -11.73
N GLU A 16 11.07 -10.16 -10.73
CA GLU A 16 10.48 -11.49 -10.86
C GLU A 16 9.46 -11.53 -12.01
N TYR A 17 8.58 -10.53 -12.11
CA TYR A 17 7.60 -10.43 -13.19
C TYR A 17 8.25 -10.37 -14.58
N CYS A 18 9.43 -9.74 -14.67
CA CYS A 18 10.24 -9.67 -15.89
C CYS A 18 11.09 -10.93 -16.14
N GLY A 19 11.06 -11.93 -15.24
CA GLY A 19 11.89 -13.13 -15.31
C GLY A 19 13.36 -12.91 -14.91
N LEU A 20 13.66 -11.81 -14.23
CA LEU A 20 15.01 -11.44 -13.77
C LEU A 20 15.24 -11.92 -12.32
N ASP A 21 16.49 -11.81 -11.84
CA ASP A 21 16.84 -12.16 -10.46
C ASP A 21 16.08 -11.26 -9.46
N ALA A 22 15.12 -11.86 -8.76
CA ALA A 22 14.31 -11.18 -7.76
C ALA A 22 15.08 -10.93 -6.45
N GLU A 23 16.13 -11.70 -6.14
CA GLU A 23 16.96 -11.47 -4.94
C GLU A 23 17.86 -10.25 -5.14
N HIS A 24 18.38 -10.08 -6.36
CA HIS A 24 19.25 -8.97 -6.75
C HIS A 24 18.69 -8.22 -7.96
N PRO A 25 17.55 -7.50 -7.82
CA PRO A 25 16.90 -6.87 -8.96
C PRO A 25 17.81 -5.83 -9.63
N PRO A 26 17.84 -5.75 -10.97
CA PRO A 26 18.67 -4.77 -11.66
C PRO A 26 18.27 -3.34 -11.33
N ARG A 27 19.17 -2.40 -11.63
CA ARG A 27 18.93 -0.99 -11.36
C ARG A 27 17.74 -0.47 -12.16
N ILE A 28 16.77 0.12 -11.46
CA ILE A 28 15.70 0.88 -12.12
C ILE A 28 16.20 2.29 -12.50
N ASN A 29 15.93 2.69 -13.74
CA ASN A 29 16.28 4.00 -14.28
C ASN A 29 15.22 5.06 -13.95
N GLY A 30 14.98 5.28 -12.64
CA GLY A 30 14.02 6.24 -12.15
C GLY A 30 13.58 5.94 -10.72
N VAL A 31 12.43 6.47 -10.34
CA VAL A 31 11.84 6.32 -8.99
C VAL A 31 10.42 5.81 -9.11
N ILE A 32 10.09 4.77 -8.34
CA ILE A 32 8.77 4.14 -8.30
C ILE A 32 7.91 4.79 -7.21
N GLN A 33 6.61 4.94 -7.42
CA GLN A 33 5.66 5.25 -6.36
C GLN A 33 5.60 4.11 -5.33
N HIS A 34 5.80 4.41 -4.04
CA HIS A 34 5.89 3.38 -2.98
C HIS A 34 4.59 3.09 -2.23
N GLY A 35 3.60 3.96 -2.39
CA GLY A 35 2.33 3.88 -1.67
C GLY A 35 1.26 4.69 -2.40
N TRP A 36 0.02 4.43 -2.07
CA TRP A 36 -1.08 5.25 -2.53
C TRP A 36 -1.00 6.63 -1.88
N THR A 37 -1.20 7.66 -2.69
CA THR A 37 -1.40 9.02 -2.22
C THR A 37 -2.49 9.64 -3.07
N PHE A 38 -3.38 10.43 -2.47
CA PHE A 38 -4.40 11.18 -3.21
C PHE A 38 -3.83 12.31 -4.09
N VAL A 39 -2.52 12.55 -4.00
CA VAL A 39 -1.78 13.53 -4.80
C VAL A 39 -1.13 12.86 -6.02
N HIS A 40 0.03 13.35 -6.43
CA HIS A 40 0.72 12.98 -7.67
C HIS A 40 1.61 11.73 -7.55
N GLY A 41 1.37 10.85 -6.57
CA GLY A 41 2.09 9.57 -6.38
C GLY A 41 3.38 9.65 -5.57
N PHE A 42 3.79 10.83 -5.10
CA PHE A 42 4.98 10.98 -4.26
C PHE A 42 4.61 11.81 -3.02
N GLY A 43 4.91 11.26 -1.84
CA GLY A 43 4.59 11.89 -0.56
C GLY A 43 5.42 13.14 -0.28
N TYR A 44 5.00 13.90 0.75
CA TYR A 44 5.71 15.08 1.20
C TYR A 44 7.18 14.76 1.54
N GLY A 45 8.11 15.58 1.05
CA GLY A 45 9.55 15.40 1.24
C GLY A 45 10.22 14.46 0.22
N HIS A 46 9.46 13.66 -0.54
CA HIS A 46 10.03 12.89 -1.65
C HIS A 46 10.05 13.74 -2.92
N ASN A 47 11.24 14.21 -3.31
CA ASN A 47 11.45 15.01 -4.51
C ASN A 47 12.39 14.28 -5.50
N PRO A 48 11.86 13.40 -6.36
CA PRO A 48 12.66 12.72 -7.37
C PRO A 48 13.46 13.73 -8.22
N PRO A 49 14.75 13.47 -8.51
CA PRO A 49 15.57 14.39 -9.29
C PRO A 49 14.95 14.72 -10.66
N GLY A 50 15.15 15.96 -11.12
CA GLY A 50 14.75 16.35 -12.48
C GLY A 50 15.41 15.48 -13.54
N GLY A 51 14.67 15.11 -14.59
CA GLY A 51 15.14 14.23 -15.67
C GLY A 51 15.13 12.74 -15.34
N PHE A 52 14.75 12.33 -14.12
CA PHE A 52 14.48 10.93 -13.80
C PHE A 52 13.03 10.58 -14.11
N ALA A 53 12.83 9.39 -14.66
CA ALA A 53 11.51 8.80 -14.83
C ALA A 53 10.83 8.62 -13.47
N LYS A 54 9.56 9.01 -13.40
CA LYS A 54 8.67 8.87 -12.25
C LYS A 54 7.66 7.79 -12.58
N TYR A 55 7.93 6.57 -12.13
CA TYR A 55 7.08 5.42 -12.36
C TYR A 55 5.91 5.46 -11.37
N VAL A 56 4.72 5.79 -11.86
CA VAL A 56 3.50 5.89 -11.05
C VAL A 56 2.50 4.81 -11.41
N TRP A 57 1.57 4.55 -10.50
CA TRP A 57 0.62 3.46 -10.67
C TRP A 57 -0.45 3.79 -11.70
N GLY A 58 -1.21 4.87 -11.49
CA GLY A 58 -2.28 5.28 -12.39
C GLY A 58 -1.99 6.55 -13.18
N ASP A 59 -2.71 6.73 -14.30
CA ASP A 59 -2.68 7.95 -15.09
C ASP A 59 -3.17 9.16 -14.29
N VAL A 60 -4.02 8.93 -13.29
CA VAL A 60 -4.48 9.94 -12.35
C VAL A 60 -3.30 10.60 -11.61
N ASN A 61 -2.29 9.83 -11.18
CA ASN A 61 -1.09 10.38 -10.54
C ASN A 61 -0.27 11.22 -11.51
N ARG A 62 -0.13 10.78 -12.78
CA ARG A 62 0.52 11.56 -13.85
C ARG A 62 -0.20 12.89 -14.07
N ARG A 63 -1.52 12.90 -14.21
CA ARG A 63 -2.33 14.11 -14.44
C ARG A 63 -2.18 15.10 -13.27
N ARG A 64 -2.29 14.61 -12.03
CA ARG A 64 -2.10 15.40 -10.81
C ARG A 64 -0.68 16.02 -10.77
N GLY A 65 0.35 15.24 -11.11
CA GLY A 65 1.72 15.74 -11.19
C GLY A 65 1.93 16.79 -12.28
N GLN A 66 1.39 16.56 -13.48
CA GLN A 66 1.50 17.51 -14.58
C GLN A 66 0.81 18.84 -14.30
N ALA A 67 -0.30 18.81 -13.57
CA ALA A 67 -1.04 20.00 -13.14
C ALA A 67 -0.21 20.91 -12.23
N ILE A 68 0.72 20.36 -11.44
CA ILE A 68 1.66 21.13 -10.60
C ILE A 68 3.02 21.35 -11.28
N GLY A 69 3.12 21.10 -12.59
CA GLY A 69 4.32 21.37 -13.39
C GLY A 69 5.35 20.24 -13.42
N TRP A 70 5.12 19.12 -12.74
CA TRP A 70 6.03 17.98 -12.78
C TRP A 70 5.95 17.24 -14.14
N ARG A 71 7.06 16.62 -14.55
CA ARG A 71 7.22 15.94 -15.85
C ARG A 71 7.91 14.59 -15.67
N ASP A 72 8.13 13.90 -16.79
CA ASP A 72 8.84 12.61 -16.86
C ASP A 72 8.11 11.46 -16.14
N TYR A 73 6.78 11.48 -16.17
CA TYR A 73 5.97 10.39 -15.62
C TYR A 73 5.85 9.24 -16.61
N VAL A 74 5.94 8.02 -16.09
CA VAL A 74 5.65 6.78 -16.79
C VAL A 74 4.64 6.02 -15.94
N THR A 75 3.48 5.67 -16.50
CA THR A 75 2.47 4.92 -15.77
C THR A 75 2.72 3.43 -15.97
N ILE A 76 2.82 2.67 -14.87
CA ILE A 76 3.20 1.25 -14.91
C ILE A 76 2.22 0.34 -14.15
N GLY A 77 1.20 0.86 -13.47
CA GLY A 77 0.40 0.08 -12.52
C GLY A 77 1.15 -0.23 -11.21
N ALA A 78 0.41 -0.56 -10.16
CA ALA A 78 0.99 -0.84 -8.85
C ALA A 78 1.76 -2.18 -8.84
N PRO A 79 2.97 -2.26 -8.24
CA PRO A 79 3.71 -3.52 -8.06
C PRO A 79 2.89 -4.66 -7.44
N PHE A 80 1.96 -4.33 -6.54
CA PHE A 80 1.04 -5.31 -5.94
C PHE A 80 0.20 -6.07 -6.98
N LEU A 81 -0.25 -5.41 -8.05
CA LEU A 81 -1.05 -6.06 -9.09
C LEU A 81 -0.23 -7.04 -9.94
N TYR A 82 1.07 -6.77 -10.13
CA TYR A 82 1.99 -7.71 -10.76
C TYR A 82 2.22 -8.94 -9.87
N LEU A 83 2.39 -8.72 -8.57
CA LEU A 83 2.51 -9.81 -7.59
C LEU A 83 1.25 -10.69 -7.57
N ASP A 84 0.05 -10.09 -7.56
CA ASP A 84 -1.20 -10.83 -7.59
C ASP A 84 -1.31 -11.73 -8.84
N ARG A 85 -0.84 -11.25 -10.00
CA ARG A 85 -0.73 -12.05 -11.23
C ARG A 85 0.30 -13.18 -11.13
N LEU A 86 1.45 -12.94 -10.48
CA LEU A 86 2.52 -13.94 -10.28
C LEU A 86 2.11 -15.06 -9.32
N ARG A 87 1.19 -14.75 -8.41
CA ARG A 87 0.75 -15.66 -7.35
C ARG A 87 -0.75 -15.90 -7.49
N PRO A 88 -1.27 -16.58 -8.52
CA PRO A 88 -2.71 -16.84 -8.58
C PRO A 88 -3.19 -17.57 -7.32
N ARG A 89 -4.40 -17.25 -6.86
CA ARG A 89 -4.99 -17.94 -5.69
C ARG A 89 -5.14 -19.43 -6.01
N ALA A 90 -4.68 -20.28 -5.11
CA ALA A 90 -4.84 -21.73 -5.23
C ALA A 90 -6.33 -22.11 -5.19
N GLU A 91 -6.73 -23.09 -6.01
CA GLU A 91 -8.12 -23.55 -6.09
C GLU A 91 -8.62 -24.19 -4.79
N ASP A 92 -7.71 -24.76 -4.00
CA ASP A 92 -7.96 -25.39 -2.70
C ASP A 92 -7.66 -24.47 -1.51
N ALA A 93 -7.45 -23.17 -1.75
CA ALA A 93 -7.23 -22.21 -0.69
C ALA A 93 -8.43 -22.21 0.28
N PRO A 94 -8.19 -22.15 1.60
CA PRO A 94 -9.27 -22.06 2.58
C PRO A 94 -10.21 -20.89 2.28
N GLU A 95 -11.48 -21.06 2.69
CA GLU A 95 -12.44 -19.97 2.66
C GLU A 95 -11.92 -18.82 3.54
N PRO A 96 -11.92 -17.58 3.02
CA PRO A 96 -11.48 -16.43 3.80
C PRO A 96 -12.44 -16.21 4.96
N GLU A 97 -11.98 -15.68 6.09
CA GLU A 97 -12.82 -15.38 7.26
C GLU A 97 -12.40 -14.09 7.96
N GLY A 98 -13.34 -13.44 8.64
CA GLY A 98 -13.06 -12.26 9.46
C GLY A 98 -12.56 -11.05 8.69
N THR A 99 -11.95 -10.14 9.45
CA THR A 99 -11.57 -8.79 9.01
C THR A 99 -10.09 -8.55 9.30
N ILE A 100 -9.35 -8.10 8.28
CA ILE A 100 -8.01 -7.54 8.49
C ILE A 100 -8.11 -6.03 8.64
N TRP A 101 -7.61 -5.53 9.76
CA TRP A 101 -7.69 -4.15 10.15
C TRP A 101 -6.31 -3.48 10.07
N PHE A 102 -6.23 -2.32 9.42
CA PHE A 102 -5.01 -1.53 9.28
C PHE A 102 -5.20 -0.18 9.98
N PRO A 103 -4.77 -0.01 11.25
CA PRO A 103 -4.81 1.29 11.90
C PRO A 103 -3.92 2.30 11.20
N PHE A 104 -4.34 3.55 11.25
CA PHE A 104 -3.50 4.68 10.93
C PHE A 104 -2.28 4.68 11.85
N HIS A 105 -1.12 4.93 11.27
CA HIS A 105 0.18 4.84 11.92
C HIS A 105 1.05 6.03 11.52
N GLY A 106 2.05 6.32 12.36
CA GLY A 106 3.04 7.35 12.09
C GLY A 106 4.09 6.84 11.11
N THR A 107 5.07 7.69 10.81
CA THR A 107 6.29 7.23 10.13
C THR A 107 7.46 7.40 11.08
N VAL A 108 8.52 6.60 10.90
CA VAL A 108 9.78 6.69 11.68
C VAL A 108 10.31 8.12 11.76
N ASP A 109 10.03 8.91 10.74
CA ASP A 109 10.56 10.26 10.53
C ASP A 109 9.67 11.36 11.13
N TRP A 110 8.41 11.05 11.45
CA TRP A 110 7.41 12.03 11.91
C TRP A 110 6.40 11.42 12.89
N GLU A 111 6.61 11.80 14.17
CA GLU A 111 5.64 11.89 15.27
C GLU A 111 4.90 10.58 15.66
N SER A 112 4.97 10.24 16.95
CA SER A 112 4.11 9.21 17.54
C SER A 112 2.64 9.57 17.29
N VAL A 113 1.85 8.64 16.74
CA VAL A 113 0.39 8.83 16.65
C VAL A 113 -0.16 8.89 18.06
N HIS A 114 -0.95 9.92 18.36
CA HIS A 114 -1.76 9.96 19.57
C HIS A 114 -3.21 9.71 19.15
N GLY A 115 -3.63 8.46 19.33
CA GLY A 115 -5.00 8.03 19.07
C GLY A 115 -5.62 7.41 20.32
N ASP A 116 -6.95 7.50 20.43
CA ASP A 116 -7.70 6.73 21.43
C ASP A 116 -7.85 5.28 20.92
N HIS A 117 -6.80 4.48 21.15
CA HIS A 117 -6.78 3.05 20.76
C HIS A 117 -7.95 2.29 21.40
N ASP A 118 -8.32 2.62 22.64
CA ASP A 118 -9.42 1.96 23.35
C ASP A 118 -10.77 2.26 22.69
N ARG A 119 -10.98 3.50 22.22
CA ARG A 119 -12.16 3.86 21.44
C ARG A 119 -12.20 3.11 20.11
N LEU A 120 -11.09 3.06 19.38
CA LEU A 120 -11.04 2.32 18.13
C LEU A 120 -11.32 0.82 18.35
N ILE A 121 -10.77 0.23 19.41
CA ILE A 121 -11.04 -1.17 19.80
C ILE A 121 -12.54 -1.39 20.02
N ARG A 122 -13.20 -0.52 20.80
CA ARG A 122 -14.65 -0.61 21.06
C ARG A 122 -15.46 -0.53 19.77
N GLU A 123 -15.15 0.45 18.92
CA GLU A 123 -15.85 0.64 17.65
C GLU A 123 -15.67 -0.57 16.71
N ILE A 124 -14.49 -1.20 16.69
CA ILE A 124 -14.26 -2.44 15.93
C ILE A 124 -15.09 -3.59 16.50
N GLN A 125 -15.09 -3.79 17.82
CA GLN A 125 -15.86 -4.86 18.49
C GLN A 125 -17.37 -4.69 18.34
N GLU A 126 -17.86 -3.46 18.18
CA GLU A 126 -19.28 -3.17 17.93
C GLU A 126 -19.71 -3.44 16.48
N VAL A 127 -18.78 -3.35 15.52
CA VAL A 127 -19.08 -3.42 14.09
C VAL A 127 -18.73 -4.77 13.47
N GLU A 128 -17.64 -5.39 13.88
CA GLU A 128 -17.11 -6.60 13.25
C GLU A 128 -17.60 -7.86 13.99
N ASP A 129 -18.37 -8.70 13.29
CA ASP A 129 -18.98 -9.91 13.86
C ASP A 129 -18.02 -11.13 13.90
N GLY A 130 -16.85 -11.03 13.27
CA GLY A 130 -15.91 -12.14 13.07
C GLY A 130 -14.54 -11.92 13.73
N PRO A 131 -13.59 -12.87 13.59
CA PRO A 131 -12.24 -12.67 14.08
C PRO A 131 -11.59 -11.47 13.38
N VAL A 132 -10.88 -10.66 14.16
CA VAL A 132 -10.15 -9.49 13.64
C VAL A 132 -8.65 -9.73 13.73
N THR A 133 -7.97 -9.55 12.61
CA THR A 133 -6.50 -9.48 12.54
C THR A 133 -6.08 -8.02 12.50
N MET A 134 -5.39 -7.55 13.53
CA MET A 134 -4.84 -6.21 13.62
C MET A 134 -3.45 -6.16 12.99
N CYS A 135 -3.31 -5.52 11.83
CA CYS A 135 -2.05 -5.37 11.12
C CYS A 135 -1.40 -4.02 11.45
N LEU A 136 -0.48 -4.03 12.41
CA LEU A 136 0.25 -2.85 12.83
C LEU A 136 1.47 -2.59 11.95
N TYR A 137 1.75 -1.32 11.69
CA TYR A 137 3.05 -0.91 11.16
C TYR A 137 4.14 -1.22 12.19
N TYR A 138 5.35 -1.50 11.73
CA TYR A 138 6.38 -2.08 12.59
C TYR A 138 6.76 -1.17 13.77
N VAL A 139 6.63 0.14 13.62
CA VAL A 139 6.91 1.12 14.68
C VAL A 139 5.94 0.95 15.86
N GLU A 140 4.65 0.79 15.59
CA GLU A 140 3.63 0.54 16.62
C GLU A 140 3.69 -0.92 17.09
N TYR A 141 4.00 -1.87 16.21
CA TYR A 141 4.12 -3.29 16.58
C TYR A 141 5.27 -3.55 17.58
N GLU A 142 6.36 -2.79 17.48
CA GLU A 142 7.51 -2.86 18.40
C GLU A 142 7.25 -2.17 19.74
N GLN A 143 6.14 -1.42 19.87
CA GLN A 143 5.71 -0.83 21.13
C GLN A 143 4.80 -1.81 21.86
N ASP A 144 5.36 -2.53 22.84
CA ASP A 144 4.62 -3.55 23.62
C ASP A 144 3.30 -2.99 24.19
N GLU A 145 3.30 -1.75 24.69
CA GLU A 145 2.09 -1.09 25.23
C GLU A 145 0.97 -0.93 24.19
N ILE A 146 1.29 -0.69 22.91
CA ILE A 146 0.29 -0.59 21.84
C ILE A 146 -0.12 -1.99 21.40
N ARG A 147 0.85 -2.90 21.20
CA ARG A 147 0.59 -4.27 20.74
C ARG A 147 -0.30 -5.03 21.74
N GLU A 148 0.06 -5.01 23.02
CA GLU A 148 -0.65 -5.71 24.10
C GLU A 148 -2.10 -5.24 24.23
N ARG A 149 -2.39 -3.94 24.04
CA ARG A 149 -3.77 -3.42 24.06
C ARG A 149 -4.69 -4.13 23.06
N TYR A 150 -4.21 -4.36 21.84
CA TYR A 150 -4.98 -5.05 20.81
C TYR A 150 -5.05 -6.57 21.04
N GLU A 151 -3.98 -7.17 21.58
CA GLU A 151 -3.96 -8.60 21.95
C GLU A 151 -4.94 -8.89 23.10
N GLU A 152 -4.95 -8.05 24.14
CA GLU A 152 -5.86 -8.15 25.28
C GLU A 152 -7.34 -7.95 24.88
N ALA A 153 -7.59 -7.17 23.83
CA ALA A 153 -8.92 -7.02 23.23
C ALA A 153 -9.39 -8.26 22.42
N GLY A 154 -8.54 -9.29 22.31
CA GLY A 154 -8.83 -10.55 21.63
C GLY A 154 -8.53 -10.56 20.14
N PHE A 155 -7.85 -9.54 19.61
CA PHE A 155 -7.44 -9.50 18.20
C PHE A 155 -6.16 -10.29 17.95
N ARG A 156 -6.03 -10.88 16.76
CA ARG A 156 -4.74 -11.41 16.30
C ARG A 156 -3.88 -10.24 15.83
N VAL A 157 -2.77 -9.93 16.52
CA VAL A 157 -1.91 -8.81 16.14
C VAL A 157 -0.73 -9.30 15.29
N ILE A 158 -0.49 -8.64 14.15
CA ILE A 158 0.58 -8.97 13.22
C ILE A 158 1.33 -7.72 12.74
N THR A 159 2.50 -7.95 12.13
CA THR A 159 3.17 -6.97 11.27
C THR A 159 3.59 -7.65 9.97
N LEU A 160 3.56 -6.89 8.87
CA LEU A 160 4.01 -7.35 7.55
C LEU A 160 5.52 -7.25 7.38
N GLY A 161 6.21 -6.59 8.32
CA GLY A 161 7.65 -6.43 8.32
C GLY A 161 8.08 -4.97 8.39
N GLN A 162 9.39 -4.78 8.35
CA GLN A 162 10.01 -3.47 8.56
C GLN A 162 10.29 -2.77 7.22
N ARG A 163 10.29 -1.44 7.25
CA ARG A 163 10.83 -0.62 6.15
C ARG A 163 12.36 -0.57 6.27
N GLY A 164 13.07 -0.87 5.19
CA GLY A 164 14.52 -0.72 5.13
C GLY A 164 14.97 0.73 4.89
N THR A 165 16.23 1.01 5.17
CA THR A 165 16.84 2.34 4.98
C THR A 165 18.14 2.19 4.19
N PHE A 166 18.34 2.95 3.11
CA PHE A 166 19.55 2.92 2.27
C PHE A 166 20.05 1.51 1.89
N TYR A 167 19.16 0.65 1.37
CA TYR A 167 19.42 -0.76 1.01
C TYR A 167 19.77 -1.68 2.19
N GLN A 168 19.65 -1.20 3.43
CA GLN A 168 19.92 -1.97 4.63
C GLN A 168 18.63 -2.25 5.40
N GLY A 169 18.50 -3.51 5.84
CA GLY A 169 17.32 -3.97 6.54
C GLY A 169 16.06 -3.91 5.68
N GLY A 170 14.93 -4.15 6.34
CA GLY A 170 13.62 -4.19 5.70
C GLY A 170 13.23 -5.57 5.17
N THR A 171 11.93 -5.78 5.09
CA THR A 171 11.34 -7.06 4.68
C THR A 171 11.12 -7.04 3.17
N THR A 172 11.98 -7.74 2.41
CA THR A 172 11.91 -7.79 0.95
C THR A 172 10.65 -8.46 0.42
N ASN A 173 10.06 -9.38 1.19
CA ASN A 173 8.80 -10.03 0.85
C ASN A 173 7.57 -9.39 1.52
N PHE A 174 7.61 -8.09 1.84
CA PHE A 174 6.51 -7.37 2.50
C PHE A 174 5.19 -7.48 1.72
N LEU A 175 5.21 -7.19 0.41
CA LEU A 175 4.00 -7.30 -0.42
C LEU A 175 3.47 -8.73 -0.51
N GLU A 176 4.35 -9.75 -0.52
CA GLU A 176 3.94 -11.16 -0.49
C GLU A 176 3.19 -11.49 0.79
N ARG A 177 3.76 -11.12 1.95
CA ARG A 177 3.10 -11.28 3.25
C ARG A 177 1.76 -10.55 3.29
N GLN A 178 1.69 -9.36 2.69
CA GLN A 178 0.44 -8.60 2.62
C GLN A 178 -0.61 -9.33 1.79
N LEU A 179 -0.25 -9.78 0.59
CA LEU A 179 -1.15 -10.55 -0.27
C LEU A 179 -1.64 -11.83 0.42
N ASP A 180 -0.73 -12.55 1.06
CA ASP A 180 -1.04 -13.78 1.79
C ASP A 180 -2.00 -13.54 2.96
N GLU A 181 -1.81 -12.46 3.73
CA GLU A 181 -2.74 -12.11 4.81
C GLU A 181 -4.07 -11.60 4.27
N LEU A 182 -4.10 -10.74 3.25
CA LEU A 182 -5.35 -10.28 2.64
C LEU A 182 -6.21 -11.46 2.17
N ARG A 183 -5.63 -12.47 1.54
CA ARG A 183 -6.35 -13.65 1.02
C ARG A 183 -6.98 -14.54 2.08
N LYS A 184 -6.59 -14.40 3.35
CA LYS A 184 -7.19 -15.11 4.49
C LYS A 184 -8.47 -14.43 4.99
N HIS A 185 -8.74 -13.19 4.59
CA HIS A 185 -9.82 -12.39 5.16
C HIS A 185 -10.93 -12.09 4.15
N LYS A 186 -12.16 -11.94 4.64
CA LYS A 186 -13.31 -11.55 3.81
C LYS A 186 -13.37 -10.05 3.61
N ARG A 187 -12.88 -9.31 4.59
CA ARG A 187 -13.08 -7.87 4.73
C ARG A 187 -11.77 -7.18 5.08
N VAL A 188 -11.57 -5.99 4.50
CA VAL A 188 -10.43 -5.11 4.78
C VAL A 188 -10.97 -3.82 5.35
N ALA A 189 -10.35 -3.33 6.42
CA ALA A 189 -10.81 -2.10 7.01
C ALA A 189 -9.69 -1.27 7.66
N SER A 190 -9.96 0.03 7.79
CA SER A 190 -9.04 1.00 8.36
C SER A 190 -9.81 2.21 8.88
N ASN A 191 -9.20 2.99 9.76
CA ASN A 191 -9.71 4.29 10.17
C ASN A 191 -9.32 5.44 9.22
N ARG A 192 -8.49 5.17 8.20
CA ARG A 192 -8.19 6.12 7.11
C ARG A 192 -8.01 5.40 5.77
N LEU A 193 -8.22 6.11 4.66
CA LEU A 193 -7.77 5.62 3.36
C LEU A 193 -6.25 5.46 3.33
N SER A 194 -5.80 4.29 2.91
CA SER A 194 -4.39 3.93 2.86
C SER A 194 -4.14 2.94 1.72
N THR A 195 -2.88 2.75 1.35
CA THR A 195 -2.46 1.75 0.34
C THR A 195 -3.04 0.36 0.61
N ALA A 196 -3.10 -0.05 1.88
CA ALA A 196 -3.59 -1.38 2.26
C ALA A 196 -5.07 -1.58 1.91
N MET A 197 -5.88 -0.52 2.00
CA MET A 197 -7.30 -0.56 1.58
C MET A 197 -7.41 -0.85 0.09
N PHE A 198 -6.64 -0.14 -0.74
CA PHE A 198 -6.63 -0.35 -2.18
C PHE A 198 -6.19 -1.78 -2.53
N TYR A 199 -5.14 -2.30 -1.88
CA TYR A 199 -4.69 -3.67 -2.10
C TYR A 199 -5.75 -4.71 -1.69
N GLY A 200 -6.42 -4.52 -0.54
CA GLY A 200 -7.52 -5.39 -0.13
C GLY A 200 -8.70 -5.38 -1.11
N ILE A 201 -9.11 -4.19 -1.58
CA ILE A 201 -10.16 -4.07 -2.61
C ILE A 201 -9.74 -4.78 -3.90
N ALA A 202 -8.50 -4.60 -4.33
CA ALA A 202 -7.96 -5.25 -5.53
C ALA A 202 -7.90 -6.78 -5.41
N SER A 203 -7.69 -7.30 -4.20
CA SER A 203 -7.77 -8.74 -3.87
C SER A 203 -9.21 -9.24 -3.66
N GLY A 204 -10.21 -8.36 -3.81
CA GLY A 204 -11.63 -8.72 -3.79
C GLY A 204 -12.30 -8.70 -2.42
N LEU A 205 -11.64 -8.18 -1.38
CA LEU A 205 -12.20 -8.06 -0.04
C LEU A 205 -13.30 -6.99 0.01
N ASP A 206 -14.26 -7.18 0.91
CA ASP A 206 -15.25 -6.15 1.26
C ASP A 206 -14.57 -5.00 2.02
N PRO A 207 -14.61 -3.74 1.55
CA PRO A 207 -13.89 -2.65 2.19
C PRO A 207 -14.73 -1.87 3.22
N ALA A 208 -14.06 -1.32 4.23
CA ALA A 208 -14.64 -0.35 5.15
C ALA A 208 -13.62 0.71 5.59
N VAL A 209 -14.04 1.97 5.69
CA VAL A 209 -13.22 3.04 6.26
C VAL A 209 -14.01 3.77 7.31
N TYR A 210 -13.76 3.46 8.58
CA TYR A 210 -14.51 4.00 9.69
C TYR A 210 -13.70 4.04 10.98
N GLY A 211 -14.25 4.78 11.93
CA GLY A 211 -13.73 4.93 13.28
C GLY A 211 -12.86 6.18 13.44
N ASP A 212 -12.31 6.35 14.64
CA ASP A 212 -11.47 7.51 14.96
C ASP A 212 -10.25 7.57 14.03
N PRO A 213 -10.09 8.61 13.18
CA PRO A 213 -8.98 8.70 12.25
C PRO A 213 -7.62 8.82 12.94
N MET A 214 -7.61 9.05 14.27
CA MET A 214 -6.44 9.34 15.11
C MET A 214 -5.72 10.63 14.68
N ASP A 215 -4.92 11.22 15.58
CA ASP A 215 -4.19 12.46 15.29
C ASP A 215 -2.68 12.30 15.41
N ILE A 216 -1.96 13.05 14.58
CA ILE A 216 -0.51 13.23 14.72
C ILE A 216 -0.28 14.62 15.35
N PRO A 217 0.07 14.70 16.65
CA PRO A 217 0.27 15.98 17.30
C PRO A 217 1.57 16.63 16.83
N GLY A 218 1.42 17.65 15.98
CA GLY A 218 2.54 18.40 15.42
C GLY A 218 2.37 18.74 13.94
N ILE A 219 1.37 18.15 13.26
CA ILE A 219 0.79 18.68 12.00
C ILE A 219 0.19 20.06 12.29
N LYS A 220 1.07 21.07 12.28
CA LYS A 220 0.75 22.49 12.40
C LYS A 220 -0.17 22.91 11.27
N GLN A 221 -1.28 23.58 11.64
CA GLN A 221 -2.14 24.40 10.79
C GLN A 221 -3.13 23.67 9.86
N GLY A 222 -4.04 22.88 10.45
CA GLY A 222 -5.44 22.80 9.98
C GLY A 222 -5.71 22.08 8.66
N PHE A 223 -4.74 21.33 8.12
CA PHE A 223 -4.94 20.48 6.95
C PHE A 223 -4.27 19.12 7.15
N ASP A 224 -5.03 18.17 7.68
CA ASP A 224 -4.64 16.75 7.84
C ASP A 224 -5.06 15.89 6.64
N GLY A 225 -5.67 16.52 5.62
CA GLY A 225 -6.15 15.88 4.40
C GLY A 225 -7.44 15.07 4.55
N THR A 226 -7.89 14.75 5.77
CA THR A 226 -9.02 13.84 6.03
C THR A 226 -10.31 14.35 5.38
N HIS A 227 -10.68 15.61 5.62
CA HIS A 227 -11.86 16.20 4.99
C HIS A 227 -11.76 16.35 3.48
N LEU A 228 -10.54 16.48 2.93
CA LEU A 228 -10.36 16.51 1.48
C LEU A 228 -10.56 15.10 0.91
N LEU A 229 -10.03 14.08 1.58
CA LEU A 229 -10.19 12.67 1.19
C LEU A 229 -11.65 12.25 1.22
N GLU A 230 -12.39 12.57 2.28
CA GLU A 230 -13.84 12.31 2.38
C GLU A 230 -14.64 12.98 1.26
N LYS A 231 -14.21 14.18 0.83
CA LYS A 231 -14.86 14.89 -0.28
C LYS A 231 -14.44 14.41 -1.66
N THR A 232 -13.22 13.90 -1.80
CA THR A 232 -12.67 13.44 -3.08
C THR A 232 -13.11 12.01 -3.36
N PHE A 233 -13.24 11.19 -2.31
CA PHE A 233 -13.63 9.78 -2.36
C PHE A 233 -14.75 9.46 -1.36
N PRO A 234 -15.90 10.17 -1.40
CA PRO A 234 -17.01 9.93 -0.47
C PRO A 234 -17.50 8.47 -0.50
N GLU A 235 -17.43 7.80 -1.65
CA GLU A 235 -17.80 6.41 -1.87
C GLU A 235 -16.89 5.39 -1.17
N LEU A 236 -15.72 5.82 -0.68
CA LEU A 236 -14.76 4.97 0.03
C LEU A 236 -14.79 5.15 1.55
N HIS A 237 -15.79 5.84 2.11
CA HIS A 237 -15.90 6.11 3.55
C HIS A 237 -17.21 5.56 4.13
N GLY A 238 -17.11 4.88 5.27
CA GLY A 238 -18.21 4.22 5.96
C GLY A 238 -17.95 2.76 6.30
N VAL A 239 -18.87 2.18 7.09
CA VAL A 239 -18.83 0.77 7.51
C VAL A 239 -19.19 -0.17 6.34
N HIS A 240 -20.14 0.22 5.50
CA HIS A 240 -20.54 -0.58 4.34
C HIS A 240 -20.39 0.27 3.09
N LEU A 241 -19.61 -0.23 2.14
CA LEU A 241 -19.30 0.46 0.90
C LEU A 241 -19.92 -0.28 -0.28
N ASP A 242 -20.19 0.45 -1.35
CA ASP A 242 -20.55 -0.16 -2.63
C ASP A 242 -19.28 -0.78 -3.23
N LEU A 243 -19.25 -2.12 -3.29
CA LEU A 243 -18.07 -2.87 -3.73
C LEU A 243 -17.72 -2.61 -5.20
N GLU A 244 -18.71 -2.35 -6.06
CA GLU A 244 -18.47 -2.08 -7.48
C GLU A 244 -17.83 -0.70 -7.65
N GLN A 245 -18.35 0.31 -6.97
CA GLN A 245 -17.78 1.66 -6.96
C GLN A 245 -16.38 1.66 -6.35
N ALA A 246 -16.20 0.98 -5.22
CA ALA A 246 -14.90 0.87 -4.57
C ALA A 246 -13.85 0.21 -5.47
N ARG A 247 -14.23 -0.83 -6.21
CA ARG A 247 -13.36 -1.49 -7.21
C ARG A 247 -13.03 -0.59 -8.38
N ALA A 248 -14.00 0.17 -8.90
CA ALA A 248 -13.74 1.10 -10.01
C ALA A 248 -12.70 2.17 -9.62
N VAL A 249 -12.84 2.78 -8.45
CA VAL A 249 -11.86 3.75 -7.93
C VAL A 249 -10.51 3.08 -7.69
N CYS A 250 -10.52 1.87 -7.12
CA CYS A 250 -9.29 1.12 -6.86
C CYS A 250 -8.52 0.79 -8.15
N ASP A 251 -9.21 0.36 -9.19
CA ASP A 251 -8.61 0.01 -10.46
C ASP A 251 -7.99 1.22 -11.17
N GLU A 252 -8.60 2.40 -11.05
CA GLU A 252 -8.02 3.66 -11.56
C GLU A 252 -6.78 4.07 -10.76
N GLU A 253 -6.86 4.10 -9.42
CA GLU A 253 -5.78 4.58 -8.54
C GLU A 253 -4.58 3.60 -8.49
N LEU A 254 -4.81 2.29 -8.64
CA LEU A 254 -3.75 1.29 -8.78
C LEU A 254 -3.28 1.10 -10.23
N GLY A 255 -3.97 1.69 -11.21
CA GLY A 255 -3.63 1.62 -12.62
C GLY A 255 -3.73 0.22 -13.21
N ARG A 256 -4.82 -0.51 -12.94
CA ARG A 256 -5.06 -1.87 -13.46
C ARG A 256 -4.92 -1.95 -14.99
N ASP A 257 -5.42 -0.93 -15.69
CA ASP A 257 -5.36 -0.84 -17.16
C ASP A 257 -3.98 -0.47 -17.71
N TYR A 258 -3.03 -0.13 -16.83
CA TYR A 258 -1.66 0.26 -17.20
C TYR A 258 -0.63 -0.82 -16.91
N LEU A 259 -1.07 -2.03 -16.54
CA LEU A 259 -0.17 -3.16 -16.35
C LEU A 259 0.46 -3.56 -17.68
N MET A 260 1.78 -3.52 -17.72
CA MET A 260 2.60 -3.85 -18.87
C MET A 260 2.87 -5.34 -18.95
N SER A 261 3.14 -5.85 -20.15
CA SER A 261 3.76 -7.18 -20.30
C SER A 261 5.17 -7.19 -19.69
N PRO A 262 5.75 -8.38 -19.41
CA PRO A 262 7.13 -8.49 -18.89
C PRO A 262 8.16 -7.71 -19.73
N THR A 263 8.03 -7.75 -21.07
CA THR A 263 8.95 -7.04 -21.98
C THR A 263 8.76 -5.54 -21.94
N GLU A 264 7.51 -5.06 -21.98
CA GLU A 264 7.23 -3.62 -21.91
C GLU A 264 7.69 -3.02 -20.57
N LEU A 265 7.44 -3.74 -19.47
CA LEU A 265 7.86 -3.30 -18.14
C LEU A 265 9.38 -3.24 -18.03
N GLY A 266 10.09 -4.30 -18.44
CA GLY A 266 11.54 -4.32 -18.40
C GLY A 266 12.16 -3.20 -19.25
N LEU A 267 11.64 -2.95 -20.46
CA LEU A 267 12.06 -1.81 -21.28
C LEU A 267 11.78 -0.47 -20.59
N ALA A 268 10.60 -0.29 -19.99
CA ALA A 268 10.23 0.93 -19.31
C ALA A 268 11.14 1.21 -18.10
N LEU A 269 11.52 0.18 -17.33
CA LEU A 269 12.39 0.30 -16.16
C LEU A 269 13.87 0.43 -16.52
N GLY A 270 14.23 0.16 -17.78
CA GLY A 270 15.59 0.26 -18.30
C GLY A 270 16.42 -1.02 -18.16
N TRP A 271 15.78 -2.18 -18.23
CA TRP A 271 16.37 -3.52 -18.09
C TRP A 271 16.56 -4.25 -19.43
N ALA A 272 16.66 -3.53 -20.54
CA ALA A 272 16.72 -4.10 -21.88
C ALA A 272 17.91 -5.06 -22.04
N ASP A 273 19.09 -4.63 -21.59
CA ASP A 273 20.33 -5.38 -21.70
C ASP A 273 20.28 -6.64 -20.82
N GLU A 274 19.73 -6.54 -19.60
CA GLU A 274 19.56 -7.66 -18.68
C GLU A 274 18.59 -8.71 -19.24
N MET A 275 17.52 -8.28 -19.90
CA MET A 275 16.58 -9.19 -20.56
C MET A 275 17.18 -9.87 -21.80
N GLU A 276 18.13 -9.23 -22.49
CA GLU A 276 18.84 -9.84 -23.62
C GLU A 276 19.77 -10.97 -23.16
N LEU A 277 20.42 -10.82 -22.00
CA LEU A 277 21.30 -11.84 -21.40
C LEU A 277 20.57 -13.14 -21.01
N LEU A 278 19.24 -13.13 -20.91
CA LEU A 278 18.42 -14.31 -20.61
C LEU A 278 18.00 -15.12 -21.84
N ARG A 279 18.25 -14.62 -23.06
CA ARG A 279 17.87 -15.26 -24.33
C ARG A 279 18.97 -16.16 -24.87
#